data_AF-A0A9Q1EDP7-F1
#
_entry.id   AF-A0A9Q1EDP7-F1
#
_cell.length_a   1.000
_cell.length_b   1.000
_cell.length_c   1.000
_cell.angle_alpha   90.00
_cell.angle_beta   90.00
_cell.angle_gamma   90.00
#
_symmetry.space_group_name_H-M   'P 1'
#
loop_
_entity.id
_entity.type
_entity.pdbx_description
1 polymer ?
#
loop_
_entity_poly.entity_id
_entity_poly.type
_entity_poly.pdbx_seq_one_letter_code
_entity_poly.pdbx_strand_id
1 'polypeptide(L)'
;MCRPLLPLMLITGALLISTEGQGNYHRLSDTYKDIADQAIQHCNQNPLRNCKQPGAQHINFFQFLHRTEKNNPFYIELQLKATNCKNTGETTHKDDCQFLDWSKTVKVRSKNLSVEMLTIKE
;
A
#
# COMPACT_ATOMS: atom_id res chain seq x y z
N MET A 1 14.99 2.45 -56.07
CA MET A 1 14.02 1.99 -55.06
C MET A 1 14.74 1.08 -54.09
N CYS A 2 14.78 1.41 -52.80
CA CYS A 2 14.82 0.47 -51.66
C CYS A 2 14.93 1.29 -50.37
N ARG A 3 13.81 1.40 -49.63
CA ARG A 3 13.78 1.92 -48.26
C ARG A 3 14.09 0.75 -47.32
N PRO A 4 14.99 0.87 -46.33
CA PRO A 4 15.07 -0.15 -45.29
C PRO A 4 13.89 0.08 -44.33
N LEU A 5 13.05 -0.95 -44.20
CA LEU A 5 11.99 -1.01 -43.19
C LEU A 5 12.64 -1.07 -41.80
N LEU A 6 12.46 -0.02 -41.00
CA LEU A 6 12.74 -0.07 -39.56
C LEU A 6 11.81 -1.12 -38.93
N PRO A 7 12.32 -2.15 -38.24
CA PRO A 7 11.49 -2.95 -37.37
C PRO A 7 11.13 -2.10 -36.15
N LEU A 8 9.85 -1.72 -36.06
CA LEU A 8 9.24 -1.12 -34.88
C LEU A 8 9.33 -2.16 -33.76
N MET A 9 10.34 -2.05 -32.90
CA MET A 9 10.43 -2.82 -31.66
C MET A 9 9.23 -2.43 -30.79
N LEU A 10 8.17 -3.22 -30.86
CA LEU A 10 7.11 -3.26 -29.86
C LEU A 10 7.76 -3.71 -28.55
N ILE A 11 8.16 -2.74 -27.74
CA ILE A 11 8.47 -2.96 -26.33
C ILE A 11 7.11 -3.23 -25.66
N THR A 12 6.57 -4.43 -25.83
CA THR A 12 5.69 -5.03 -24.84
C THR A 12 6.59 -5.40 -23.66
N GLY A 13 6.99 -4.37 -22.91
CA GLY A 13 7.36 -4.56 -21.52
C GLY A 13 6.13 -5.12 -20.86
N ALA A 14 6.06 -6.45 -20.74
CA ALA A 14 5.21 -7.07 -19.75
C ALA A 14 5.66 -6.45 -18.43
N LEU A 15 4.93 -5.40 -18.00
CA LEU A 15 4.96 -4.93 -16.64
C LEU A 15 4.72 -6.21 -15.82
N LEU A 16 5.77 -6.72 -15.17
CA LEU A 16 5.61 -7.70 -14.12
C LEU A 16 5.01 -6.92 -12.95
N ILE A 17 3.71 -6.62 -13.07
CA ILE A 17 2.94 -5.86 -12.09
C ILE A 17 2.96 -6.71 -10.83
N SER A 18 3.53 -6.18 -9.74
CA SER A 18 3.53 -6.86 -8.45
C SER A 18 2.09 -6.93 -7.92
N THR A 19 1.34 -7.93 -8.37
CA THR A 19 0.01 -8.33 -7.87
C THR A 19 0.11 -8.92 -6.45
N GLU A 20 1.33 -9.18 -5.99
CA GLU A 20 1.63 -9.84 -4.72
C GLU A 20 1.08 -9.06 -3.52
N GLY A 21 1.16 -7.72 -3.53
CA GLY A 21 0.64 -6.90 -2.43
C GLY A 21 -0.89 -6.85 -2.36
N GLN A 22 -1.58 -6.85 -3.49
CA GLN A 22 -3.06 -6.84 -3.55
C GLN A 22 -3.64 -8.20 -3.14
N GLY A 23 -3.02 -9.31 -3.60
CA GLY A 23 -3.41 -10.66 -3.21
C GLY A 23 -3.31 -10.92 -1.71
N ASN A 24 -2.46 -10.18 -0.99
CA ASN A 24 -2.34 -10.27 0.46
C ASN A 24 -3.53 -9.64 1.19
N TYR A 25 -4.13 -8.56 0.69
CA TYR A 25 -5.28 -7.89 1.35
C TYR A 25 -6.49 -8.82 1.40
N HIS A 26 -6.82 -9.48 0.28
CA HIS A 26 -8.00 -10.35 0.19
C HIS A 26 -7.90 -11.61 1.05
N ARG A 27 -6.69 -12.02 1.44
CA ARG A 27 -6.41 -13.15 2.33
C ARG A 27 -6.51 -12.80 3.82
N LEU A 28 -6.63 -11.52 4.15
CA LEU A 28 -6.85 -11.08 5.53
C LEU A 28 -8.25 -11.49 6.01
N SER A 29 -8.38 -11.82 7.29
CA SER A 29 -9.71 -11.92 7.92
C SER A 29 -10.35 -10.53 8.01
N ASP A 30 -11.67 -10.48 8.18
CA ASP A 30 -12.43 -9.22 8.23
C ASP A 30 -11.87 -8.25 9.29
N THR A 31 -11.52 -8.76 10.47
CA THR A 31 -10.89 -7.94 11.53
C THR A 31 -9.58 -7.28 11.09
N TYR A 32 -8.74 -7.96 10.31
CA TYR A 32 -7.50 -7.36 9.82
C TYR A 32 -7.72 -6.43 8.63
N LYS A 33 -8.76 -6.68 7.82
CA LYS A 33 -9.18 -5.74 6.77
C LYS A 33 -9.65 -4.42 7.38
N ASP A 34 -10.45 -4.47 8.44
CA ASP A 34 -10.89 -3.26 9.15
C ASP A 34 -9.71 -2.44 9.68
N ILE A 35 -8.68 -3.10 10.21
CA ILE A 35 -7.47 -2.43 10.69
C ILE A 35 -6.67 -1.83 9.51
N ALA A 36 -6.55 -2.57 8.41
CA ALA A 36 -5.88 -2.08 7.21
C ALA A 36 -6.62 -0.88 6.60
N ASP A 37 -7.94 -0.91 6.54
CA ASP A 37 -8.76 0.19 6.03
C ASP A 37 -8.70 1.40 6.96
N GLN A 38 -8.74 1.22 8.28
CA GLN A 38 -8.50 2.32 9.21
C GLN A 38 -7.11 2.95 9.02
N ALA A 39 -6.09 2.14 8.75
CA ALA A 39 -4.74 2.62 8.48
C ALA A 39 -4.65 3.37 7.13
N ILE A 40 -5.32 2.86 6.09
CA ILE A 40 -5.44 3.49 4.77
C ILE A 40 -6.17 4.82 4.90
N GLN A 41 -7.33 4.83 5.56
CA GLN A 41 -8.11 6.01 5.88
C GLN A 41 -7.25 7.05 6.58
N HIS A 42 -6.53 6.64 7.64
CA HIS A 42 -5.69 7.54 8.40
C HIS A 42 -4.64 8.20 7.50
N CYS A 43 -3.92 7.43 6.68
CA CYS A 43 -2.92 7.98 5.77
C CYS A 43 -3.49 8.85 4.64
N ASN A 44 -4.63 8.45 4.04
CA ASN A 44 -5.21 9.15 2.90
C ASN A 44 -5.95 10.42 3.30
N GLN A 45 -6.59 10.46 4.47
CA GLN A 45 -7.33 11.63 4.97
C GLN A 45 -6.44 12.58 5.78
N ASN A 46 -5.44 12.04 6.49
CA ASN A 46 -4.48 12.82 7.24
C ASN A 46 -3.09 12.54 6.67
N PRO A 47 -2.62 13.33 5.68
CA PRO A 47 -1.23 13.31 5.25
C PRO A 47 -0.35 13.93 6.36
N LEU A 48 -0.43 13.38 7.57
CA LEU A 48 0.49 13.65 8.67
C LEU A 48 1.90 13.29 8.22
N ARG A 49 2.89 13.93 8.84
CA ARG A 49 4.33 13.80 8.56
C ARG A 49 4.86 12.37 8.44
N ASN A 50 4.12 11.36 8.90
CA ASN A 50 4.52 9.95 8.93
C ASN A 50 4.04 9.15 7.71
N CYS A 51 2.97 9.58 7.03
CA CYS A 51 2.54 9.04 5.73
C CYS A 51 3.08 9.90 4.58
N LYS A 52 4.27 10.49 4.75
CA LYS A 52 4.90 11.51 3.89
C LYS A 52 5.24 10.96 2.50
N GLN A 53 4.22 10.69 1.72
CA GLN A 53 4.28 10.54 0.28
C GLN A 53 3.65 11.79 -0.32
N PRO A 54 4.01 12.16 -1.56
CA PRO A 54 3.38 13.31 -2.19
C PRO A 54 1.87 13.09 -2.11
N GLY A 55 1.16 13.98 -1.41
CA GLY A 55 -0.25 13.83 -0.99
C GLY A 55 -1.26 13.72 -2.14
N ALA A 56 -0.78 13.45 -3.36
CA ALA A 56 -1.54 13.19 -4.56
C ALA A 56 -1.82 11.70 -4.78
N GLN A 57 -1.20 10.76 -4.04
CA GLN A 57 -1.29 9.32 -4.33
C GLN A 57 -2.07 8.56 -3.26
N HIS A 58 -2.96 7.68 -3.70
CA HIS A 58 -3.71 6.79 -2.84
C HIS A 58 -2.77 5.72 -2.24
N ILE A 59 -2.85 5.52 -0.94
CA ILE A 59 -2.07 4.52 -0.22
C ILE A 59 -2.91 3.25 -0.03
N ASN A 60 -2.33 2.09 -0.34
CA ASN A 60 -2.94 0.77 -0.16
C ASN A 60 -2.17 -0.07 0.86
N PHE A 61 -2.85 -1.09 1.40
CA PHE A 61 -2.20 -2.19 2.12
C PHE A 61 -1.24 -2.94 1.21
N PHE A 62 -0.01 -3.16 1.68
CA PHE A 62 1.03 -3.87 0.95
C PHE A 62 1.27 -5.28 1.52
N GLN A 63 1.53 -5.37 2.83
CA GLN A 63 1.73 -6.67 3.48
C GLN A 63 1.55 -6.63 5.01
N PHE A 64 1.33 -7.81 5.57
CA PHE A 64 1.33 -8.06 7.01
C PHE A 64 2.75 -8.40 7.46
N LEU A 65 3.29 -7.69 8.45
CA LEU A 65 4.65 -7.93 8.92
C LEU A 65 4.69 -8.84 10.14
N HIS A 66 3.88 -8.53 11.15
CA HIS A 66 4.00 -9.19 12.45
C HIS A 66 2.70 -9.12 13.25
N ARG A 67 2.43 -10.19 14.00
CA ARG A 67 1.37 -10.27 15.02
C ARG A 67 2.00 -10.65 16.34
N THR A 68 1.78 -9.84 17.37
CA THR A 68 2.13 -10.21 18.75
C THR A 68 0.85 -10.64 19.48
N GLU A 69 0.64 -11.95 19.59
CA GLU A 69 -0.52 -12.55 20.28
C GLU A 69 -0.31 -12.74 21.78
N LYS A 70 0.95 -12.64 22.25
CA LYS A 70 1.32 -13.19 23.57
C LYS A 70 0.92 -12.34 24.77
N ASN A 71 0.49 -11.10 24.59
CA ASN A 71 0.05 -10.24 25.69
C ASN A 71 -1.19 -9.44 25.26
N ASN A 72 -2.16 -9.27 26.16
CA ASN A 72 -3.15 -8.22 26.05
C ASN A 72 -2.47 -6.94 26.55
N PRO A 73 -2.26 -5.91 25.72
CA PRO A 73 -2.85 -5.69 24.39
C PRO A 73 -2.09 -6.35 23.23
N PHE A 74 -2.81 -6.93 22.27
CA PHE A 74 -2.21 -7.50 21.06
C PHE A 74 -1.79 -6.40 20.10
N TYR A 75 -0.70 -6.65 19.36
CA TYR A 75 -0.16 -5.72 18.39
C TYR A 75 -0.12 -6.34 17.00
N ILE A 76 -0.46 -5.54 16.00
CA ILE A 76 -0.38 -5.92 14.60
C ILE A 76 0.45 -4.88 13.87
N GLU A 77 1.44 -5.33 13.12
CA GLU A 77 2.25 -4.47 12.26
C GLU A 77 1.93 -4.74 10.79
N LEU A 78 1.51 -3.68 10.09
CA LEU A 78 1.15 -3.71 8.68
C LEU A 78 2.07 -2.73 7.93
N GLN A 79 2.27 -3.01 6.64
CA GLN A 79 2.86 -2.04 5.73
C GLN A 79 1.83 -1.53 4.74
N LEU A 80 1.84 -0.22 4.56
CA LEU A 80 1.14 0.47 3.50
C LEU A 80 2.12 1.03 2.48
N LYS A 81 1.68 1.22 1.24
CA LYS A 81 2.51 1.72 0.14
C LYS A 81 1.67 2.55 -0.85
N ALA A 82 2.23 3.65 -1.36
CA ALA A 82 1.53 4.44 -2.37
C ALA A 82 1.34 3.66 -3.66
N THR A 83 0.27 4.06 -4.33
CA THR A 83 -0.11 3.55 -5.63
C THR A 83 -0.08 4.64 -6.69
N ASN A 84 -0.19 4.23 -7.95
CA ASN A 84 -0.32 5.12 -9.08
C ASN A 84 -1.68 5.85 -9.15
N CYS A 85 -2.64 5.47 -8.31
CA CYS A 85 -3.94 6.13 -8.23
C CYS A 85 -3.84 7.48 -7.53
N LYS A 86 -4.65 8.43 -7.99
CA LYS A 86 -4.81 9.70 -7.31
C LYS A 86 -5.49 9.48 -5.95
N ASN A 87 -5.01 10.16 -4.92
CA ASN A 87 -5.73 10.25 -3.65
C ASN A 87 -6.94 11.18 -3.84
N THR A 88 -8.14 10.62 -3.80
CA THR A 88 -9.40 11.36 -3.81
C THR A 88 -10.13 11.29 -2.46
N GLY A 89 -9.42 10.89 -1.40
CA GLY A 89 -9.94 10.78 -0.03
C GLY A 89 -10.56 9.43 0.30
N GLU A 90 -10.44 8.44 -0.58
CA GLU A 90 -10.93 7.09 -0.31
C GLU A 90 -10.22 6.44 0.87
N THR A 91 -11.01 5.69 1.63
CA THR A 91 -10.64 5.17 2.94
C THR A 91 -10.31 3.68 2.94
N THR A 92 -10.47 3.00 1.80
CA THR A 92 -10.35 1.54 1.69
C THR A 92 -9.36 1.15 0.62
N HIS A 93 -8.95 -0.13 0.63
CA HIS A 93 -8.09 -0.71 -0.40
C HIS A 93 -8.71 -0.58 -1.81
N LYS A 94 -7.87 -0.30 -2.82
CA LYS A 94 -8.26 -0.25 -4.24
C LYS A 94 -7.48 -1.27 -5.07
N ASP A 95 -8.18 -2.27 -5.60
CA ASP A 95 -7.58 -3.36 -6.39
C ASP A 95 -7.04 -2.92 -7.75
N ASP A 96 -7.58 -1.85 -8.33
CA ASP A 96 -7.12 -1.37 -9.64
C ASP A 96 -5.85 -0.50 -9.55
N CYS A 97 -5.35 -0.25 -8.34
CA CYS A 97 -4.25 0.67 -8.08
C CYS A 97 -2.92 -0.07 -7.88
N GLN A 98 -1.95 0.20 -8.75
CA GLN A 98 -0.64 -0.45 -8.74
C GLN A 98 0.31 0.27 -7.79
N PHE A 99 1.11 -0.47 -7.03
CA PHE A 99 2.12 0.12 -6.15
C PHE A 99 3.22 0.83 -6.93
N LEU A 100 3.68 1.97 -6.40
CA LEU A 100 4.80 2.71 -6.95
C LEU A 100 6.12 2.20 -6.38
N ASP A 101 7.06 1.78 -7.22
CA ASP A 101 8.33 1.18 -6.77
C ASP A 101 9.18 2.10 -5.91
N TRP A 102 9.20 3.40 -6.24
CA TRP A 102 9.96 4.43 -5.51
C TRP A 102 9.33 4.82 -4.16
N SER A 103 8.14 4.33 -3.86
CA SER A 103 7.36 4.79 -2.73
C SER A 103 7.79 4.09 -1.43
N LYS A 104 8.06 4.88 -0.38
CA LYS A 104 8.39 4.37 0.95
C LYS A 104 7.24 3.53 1.53
N THR A 105 7.55 2.47 2.26
CA THR A 105 6.51 1.75 3.01
C THR A 105 6.26 2.45 4.34
N VAL A 106 4.99 2.58 4.72
CA VAL A 106 4.58 3.12 6.02
C VAL A 106 4.26 1.95 6.92
N LYS A 107 4.91 1.86 8.08
CA LYS A 107 4.58 0.85 9.08
C LYS A 107 3.50 1.39 10.00
N VAL A 108 2.50 0.58 10.24
CA VAL A 108 1.36 0.91 11.09
C VAL A 108 1.24 -0.15 12.16
N ARG A 109 1.04 0.28 13.41
CA ARG A 109 0.81 -0.62 14.54
C ARG A 109 -0.62 -0.45 15.04
N SER A 110 -1.40 -1.52 15.05
CA SER A 110 -2.67 -1.51 15.78
C SER A 110 -2.49 -2.10 17.17
N LYS A 111 -3.13 -1.47 18.17
CA LYS A 111 -3.21 -1.92 19.56
C LYS A 111 -4.69 -2.05 19.93
N ASN A 112 -5.15 -3.25 20.27
CA ASN A 112 -6.56 -3.51 20.62
C ASN A 112 -7.58 -2.91 19.62
N LEU A 113 -7.32 -3.06 18.32
CA LEU A 113 -8.13 -2.53 17.20
C LEU A 113 -8.08 -1.00 17.01
N SER A 114 -7.33 -0.26 17.81
CA SER A 114 -7.02 1.14 17.56
C SER A 114 -5.72 1.25 16.74
N VAL A 115 -5.73 2.02 15.66
CA VAL A 115 -4.57 2.19 14.77
C VAL A 115 -3.65 3.32 15.27
N GLU A 116 -2.38 3.00 15.52
CA GLU A 116 -1.31 3.95 15.84
C GLU A 116 -0.23 3.92 14.73
N MET A 117 0.09 5.07 14.15
CA MET A 117 1.12 5.16 13.13
C MET A 117 2.51 5.10 13.76
N LEU A 118 3.34 4.13 13.38
CA LEU A 118 4.72 4.07 13.85
C LEU A 118 5.56 5.04 13.03
N THR A 119 6.07 6.09 13.67
CA THR A 119 7.14 6.90 13.10
C THR A 119 8.39 6.03 13.00
N ILE A 120 8.72 5.53 11.81
CA ILE A 120 10.01 4.92 11.55
C ILE A 120 11.03 6.06 11.55
N LYS A 121 11.85 6.15 12.60
CA LYS A 121 13.08 6.95 12.53
C LYS A 121 14.04 6.20 11.62
N GLU A 122 14.34 6.77 10.46
CA GLU A 122 15.46 6.35 9.61
C GLU A 122 16.79 6.61 10.34
#